data_AF-A0A6C0F928-F1
#
_entry.id   AF-A0A6C0F928-F1
#
_cell.length_a   1.000
_cell.length_b   1.000
_cell.length_c   1.000
_cell.angle_alpha   90.00
_cell.angle_beta   90.00
_cell.angle_gamma   90.00
#
_symmetry.space_group_name_H-M   'P 1'
#
loop_
_entity.id
_entity.type
_entity.pdbx_description
1 polymer ?
#
loop_
_entity_poly.entity_id
_entity_poly.type
_entity_poly.pdbx_seq_one_letter_code
_entity_poly.pdbx_strand_id
1 'polypeptide(L)' 'MEELKLEKEKLLFLKYELSAYLKNVESKINNVQQKIYDHCKKTTGHKIIREREEGPYGETFYYCQLCGFEKS' A
#
# COMPACT_ATOMS: atom_id res chain seq x y z
N MET A 1 -18.12 4.96 -37.77
CA MET A 1 -17.27 5.93 -37.03
C MET A 1 -17.94 6.41 -35.74
N GLU A 2 -19.25 6.65 -35.72
CA GLU A 2 -19.99 7.00 -34.49
C GLU A 2 -20.02 5.89 -33.45
N GLU A 3 -20.15 4.62 -33.85
CA GLU A 3 -20.15 3.49 -32.91
C GLU A 3 -18.85 3.39 -32.11
N LEU A 4 -17.70 3.56 -32.79
CA LEU A 4 -16.38 3.58 -32.16
C LEU A 4 -16.20 4.76 -31.18
N LYS A 5 -16.82 5.91 -31.47
CA LYS A 5 -16.81 7.06 -30.54
C LYS A 5 -17.61 6.75 -29.28
N LEU A 6 -18.79 6.16 -29.45
CA LEU A 6 -19.68 5.82 -28.34
C LEU A 6 -19.11 4.69 -27.46
N GLU A 7 -18.44 3.72 -28.07
CA GLU A 7 -17.69 2.68 -27.36
C GLU A 7 -16.49 3.26 -26.58
N LYS A 8 -15.74 4.18 -27.18
CA LYS A 8 -14.65 4.90 -26.49
C LYS A 8 -15.16 5.65 -25.26
N GLU A 9 -16.30 6.33 -25.35
CA GLU A 9 -16.89 7.05 -24.21
C GLU A 9 -17.32 6.09 -23.08
N LYS A 10 -17.93 4.95 -23.41
CA LYS A 10 -18.24 3.90 -22.42
C LYS A 10 -16.99 3.39 -21.72
N LEU A 11 -15.93 3.10 -22.47
CA LEU A 11 -14.66 2.63 -21.91
C LEU A 11 -13.99 3.70 -21.03
N LEU A 12 -14.07 4.97 -21.41
CA LEU A 12 -13.59 6.07 -20.59
C LEU A 12 -14.35 6.15 -19.26
N PHE A 13 -15.68 6.06 -19.30
CA PHE A 13 -16.51 6.05 -18.10
C PHE A 13 -16.14 4.89 -17.16
N LEU A 14 -16.05 3.67 -17.69
CA LEU A 14 -15.62 2.49 -16.92
C LEU A 14 -14.23 2.67 -16.31
N LYS A 15 -13.29 3.25 -17.06
CA LYS A 15 -11.95 3.57 -16.54
C LYS A 15 -12.03 4.50 -15.33
N TYR A 16 -12.87 5.54 -15.38
CA TYR A 16 -13.05 6.46 -14.26
C TYR A 16 -13.64 5.76 -13.04
N GLU A 17 -14.68 4.96 -13.21
CA GLU A 17 -15.30 4.20 -12.11
C GLU A 17 -14.32 3.22 -11.45
N LEU A 18 -13.61 2.44 -12.24
CA LEU A 18 -12.62 1.49 -11.74
C LEU A 18 -11.48 2.20 -11.02
N SER A 19 -11.04 3.36 -11.53
CA SER A 19 -10.01 4.17 -10.88
C SER A 19 -10.49 4.73 -9.54
N ALA A 20 -11.75 5.14 -9.45
CA ALA A 20 -12.34 5.60 -8.18
C ALA A 20 -12.45 4.44 -7.17
N TYR A 21 -12.85 3.26 -7.64
CA TYR A 21 -12.90 2.05 -6.82
C TYR A 21 -11.52 1.65 -6.29
N LEU A 22 -10.50 1.68 -7.17
CA LEU A 22 -9.12 1.37 -6.81
C LEU A 22 -8.63 2.30 -5.69
N LYS A 23 -8.85 3.62 -5.82
CA LYS A 23 -8.52 4.60 -4.77
C LYS A 23 -9.23 4.32 -3.44
N ASN A 24 -10.48 3.86 -3.49
CA ASN A 24 -11.22 3.49 -2.29
C ASN A 24 -10.58 2.28 -1.59
N VAL A 25 -10.22 1.26 -2.36
CA VAL A 25 -9.54 0.07 -1.84
C VAL A 25 -8.18 0.43 -1.26
N GLU A 26 -7.38 1.24 -1.94
CA GLU A 26 -6.10 1.75 -1.42
C GLU A 26 -6.29 2.48 -0.08
N SER A 27 -7.30 3.35 0.00
CA SER A 27 -7.62 4.06 1.25
C SER A 27 -7.99 3.10 2.38
N LYS A 28 -8.71 2.03 2.08
CA LYS A 28 -9.05 0.98 3.06
C LYS A 28 -7.81 0.20 3.51
N ILE A 29 -6.91 -0.13 2.58
CA ILE A 29 -5.64 -0.79 2.89
C ILE A 29 -4.81 0.09 3.83
N ASN A 30 -4.64 1.38 3.51
CA ASN A 30 -3.91 2.33 4.36
C ASN A 30 -4.52 2.44 5.76
N ASN A 31 -5.85 2.49 5.85
CA ASN A 31 -6.55 2.51 7.15
C ASN A 31 -6.31 1.23 7.96
N VAL A 32 -6.30 0.07 7.32
CA VAL A 32 -6.02 -1.21 7.98
C VAL A 32 -4.56 -1.26 8.43
N GLN A 33 -3.62 -0.83 7.60
CA GLN A 33 -2.20 -0.74 7.96
C GLN A 33 -1.99 0.18 9.18
N GLN A 34 -2.65 1.34 9.20
CA GLN A 34 -2.60 2.24 10.35
C GLN A 34 -3.13 1.58 11.62
N LYS A 35 -4.25 0.84 11.53
CA LYS A 35 -4.79 0.09 12.67
C LYS A 35 -3.84 -1.00 13.14
N ILE A 36 -3.18 -1.72 12.24
CA ILE A 36 -2.17 -2.73 12.59
C ILE A 36 -1.00 -2.07 13.32
N TYR A 37 -0.52 -0.93 12.81
CA TYR A 37 0.53 -0.14 13.45
C TYR A 37 0.13 0.29 14.87
N ASP A 38 -1.04 0.93 15.01
CA ASP A 38 -1.52 1.42 16.30
C ASP A 38 -1.78 0.29 17.30
N HIS A 39 -2.26 -0.85 16.82
CA HIS A 39 -2.44 -2.05 17.64
C HIS A 39 -1.10 -2.57 18.14
N CYS A 40 -0.11 -2.73 17.24
CA CYS A 40 1.24 -3.15 17.60
C CYS A 40 1.90 -2.19 18.60
N LYS A 41 1.70 -0.88 18.44
CA LYS A 41 2.17 0.14 19.38
C LYS A 41 1.58 -0.02 20.77
N LYS A 42 0.29 -0.37 20.86
CA LYS A 42 -0.46 -0.48 22.13
C LYS A 42 -0.23 -1.79 22.88
N THR A 43 -0.06 -2.91 22.19
CA THR A 43 0.00 -4.23 22.83
C THR A 43 1.41 -4.58 23.30
N THR A 44 2.36 -4.59 22.39
CA THR A 44 3.74 -5.02 22.65
C THR A 44 4.75 -3.89 22.55
N GLY A 45 4.36 -2.77 21.94
CA GLY A 45 5.30 -1.81 21.38
C GLY A 45 5.91 -2.33 20.08
N HIS A 46 6.43 -1.42 19.24
CA HIS A 46 7.07 -1.81 17.99
C HIS A 46 8.39 -2.53 18.28
N LYS A 47 8.49 -3.78 17.82
CA LYS A 47 9.73 -4.57 17.87
C LYS A 47 10.55 -4.30 16.61
N ILE A 48 11.32 -3.22 16.63
CA ILE A 48 12.20 -2.87 15.51
C ILE A 48 13.36 -3.84 15.44
N ILE A 49 13.52 -4.49 14.29
CA ILE A 49 14.67 -5.31 13.95
C ILE A 49 15.46 -4.64 12.83
N ARG A 50 16.75 -4.94 12.81
CA ARG A 50 17.71 -4.45 11.83
C ARG A 50 18.12 -5.62 10.95
N GLU A 51 17.85 -5.52 9.66
CA GLU A 51 18.38 -6.47 8.68
C GLU A 51 19.38 -5.76 7.77
N ARG A 52 20.42 -6.50 7.36
CA ARG A 52 21.44 -6.03 6.43
C ARG A 52 21.48 -7.00 5.26
N GLU A 53 21.33 -6.49 4.05
CA GLU A 53 21.51 -7.31 2.85
C GLU A 53 22.93 -7.83 2.74
N GLU A 54 23.06 -9.04 2.20
CA GLU A 54 24.37 -9.62 1.94
C GLU A 54 25.03 -8.96 0.72
N GLY A 55 26.30 -8.60 0.86
CA GLY A 55 27.10 -8.04 -0.23
C GLY A 55 27.92 -6.81 0.17
N PRO A 56 28.90 -6.42 -0.65
CA PRO A 56 29.78 -5.27 -0.38
C PRO A 56 29.04 -3.94 -0.29
N TYR A 57 27.83 -3.86 -0.86
CA TYR A 57 26.97 -2.67 -0.88
C TYR A 57 25.63 -2.88 -0.17
N GLY A 58 25.49 -3.93 0.64
CA GLY A 58 24.19 -4.27 1.25
C GLY A 58 23.65 -3.17 2.16
N GLU A 59 22.39 -2.79 1.93
CA GLU A 59 21.70 -1.75 2.69
C GLU A 59 21.22 -2.26 4.06
N THR A 60 21.00 -1.33 4.99
CA THR A 60 20.46 -1.66 6.31
C THR A 60 19.01 -1.19 6.39
N PHE A 61 18.10 -2.12 6.70
CA PHE A 61 16.68 -1.85 6.86
C PHE A 61 16.29 -1.94 8.33
N TYR A 62 15.42 -1.03 8.76
CA TYR A 62 14.83 -1.04 10.09
C TYR A 62 13.32 -1.17 9.97
N TYR A 63 12.78 -2.28 10.44
CA TYR A 63 11.34 -2.50 10.38
C TYR A 63 10.82 -3.21 11.61
N CYS A 64 9.54 -3.04 11.89
CA CYS A 64 8.89 -3.75 12.98
C CYS A 64 8.64 -5.21 12.57
N GLN A 65 9.24 -6.18 13.27
CA GLN A 65 9.04 -7.62 12.98
C GLN A 65 7.56 -8.04 13.09
N LEU A 66 6.76 -7.32 13.86
CA LEU A 66 5.36 -7.67 14.16
C LEU A 66 4.35 -7.06 13.18
N CYS A 67 4.60 -5.83 12.72
CA CYS A 67 3.68 -5.13 11.82
C CYS A 67 4.26 -4.81 10.43
N GLY A 68 5.53 -5.16 10.19
CA GLY A 68 6.22 -4.89 8.92
C GLY A 68 6.47 -3.41 8.65
N PHE A 69 6.19 -2.51 9.60
CA PHE A 69 6.37 -1.08 9.37
C PHE A 69 7.85 -0.74 9.29
N GLU A 70 8.29 -0.29 8.12
CA GLU A 70 9.62 0.22 7.86
C GLU A 70 9.72 1.66 8.37
N LYS A 71 10.71 1.92 9.22
CA LYS A 71 11.02 3.29 9.65
C LYS A 71 12.08 3.82 8.69
N SER A 72 11.63 4.46 7.61
CA SER A 72 12.46 5.22 6.67
C SER A 72 13.17 6.39 7.36
#